data_AF-A0A5D4H9F0-F1
#
_entry.id   AF-A0A5D4H9F0-F1
#
_cell.length_a   1.000
_cell.length_b   1.000
_cell.length_c   1.000
_cell.angle_alpha   90.00
_cell.angle_beta   90.00
_cell.angle_gamma   90.00
#
_symmetry.space_group_name_H-M   'P 1'
#
loop_
_entity.id
_entity.type
_entity.pdbx_description
1 polymer ?
#
loop_
_entity_poly.entity_id
_entity_poly.type
_entity_poly.pdbx_seq_one_letter_code
_entity_poly.pdbx_strand_id
1 'polypeptide(L)'
;MSYDVLIAFFGGLVGVIAITRVDKGNPIPGVAIATALMPPLCTAGYGLATGKLAYFAGALYLYIINCVFICLATFVIVKYLRYPKMHYVDKQKEKRISQSITIITLILVLPSLYFAYRLLQERKYTYKVHDFIQQELTEKGYTVIYEKLLQNTSPKRLELAFLTKTFSSREIATLERAMKTFGIENTDLVIRQDSLDLKSTILNEINQRTTSVNEKDLTIRALNNRLAKYNVIDDKLGSNMAILFPEVDNYSLGIQNRYVTTDSLTEYIAFIYSANEMLTEEQDNKLQQWMKSQFPQDSLEFIRKTSGEERP
;
A
#
# COMPACT_ATOMS: atom_id res chain seq x y z
N MET A 1 -3.92 -5.74 1.33
CA MET A 1 -4.48 -7.11 1.42
C MET A 1 -5.15 -7.60 0.15
N SER A 2 -6.21 -6.98 -0.39
CA SER A 2 -6.79 -7.45 -1.67
C SER A 2 -5.81 -7.32 -2.85
N TYR A 3 -4.94 -6.32 -2.79
CA TYR A 3 -3.91 -6.07 -3.81
C TYR A 3 -2.77 -7.09 -3.78
N ASP A 4 -2.40 -7.62 -2.61
CA ASP A 4 -1.25 -8.54 -2.46
C ASP A 4 -1.51 -9.89 -3.14
N VAL A 5 -2.74 -10.39 -3.08
CA VAL A 5 -3.16 -11.63 -3.74
C VAL A 5 -3.24 -11.45 -5.26
N LEU A 6 -3.74 -10.30 -5.71
CA LEU A 6 -3.74 -9.93 -7.13
C LEU A 6 -2.31 -9.76 -7.67
N ILE A 7 -1.43 -9.08 -6.93
CA ILE A 7 -0.01 -8.93 -7.25
C ILE A 7 0.67 -10.30 -7.31
N ALA A 8 0.39 -11.21 -6.38
CA ALA A 8 0.96 -12.57 -6.41
C ALA A 8 0.49 -13.36 -7.65
N PHE A 9 -0.79 -13.23 -8.03
CA PHE A 9 -1.33 -13.86 -9.23
C PHE A 9 -0.72 -13.29 -10.52
N PHE A 10 -0.69 -11.97 -10.67
CA PHE A 10 -0.09 -11.31 -11.83
C PHE A 10 1.44 -11.48 -11.86
N GLY A 11 2.11 -11.51 -10.72
CA GLY A 11 3.54 -11.80 -10.60
C GLY A 11 3.88 -13.22 -11.04
N GLY A 12 3.05 -14.21 -10.69
CA GLY A 12 3.14 -15.57 -11.21
C GLY A 12 2.90 -15.65 -12.73
N LEU A 13 1.91 -14.90 -13.24
CA LEU A 13 1.61 -14.82 -14.67
C LEU A 13 2.79 -14.22 -15.47
N VAL A 14 3.29 -13.06 -15.02
CA VAL A 14 4.44 -12.35 -15.63
C VAL A 14 5.71 -13.19 -15.54
N GLY A 15 5.93 -13.88 -14.42
CA GLY A 15 7.14 -14.67 -14.23
C GLY A 15 7.25 -15.87 -15.15
N VAL A 16 6.13 -16.51 -15.50
CA VAL A 16 6.21 -17.59 -16.47
C VAL A 16 6.26 -17.07 -17.89
N ILE A 17 5.56 -15.97 -18.23
CA ILE A 17 5.71 -15.32 -19.54
C ILE A 17 7.18 -14.91 -19.78
N ALA A 18 7.88 -14.40 -18.76
CA ALA A 18 9.29 -14.05 -18.83
C ALA A 18 10.22 -15.26 -19.04
N ILE A 19 9.90 -16.42 -18.46
CA ILE A 19 10.65 -17.68 -18.67
C ILE A 19 10.45 -18.23 -20.09
N THR A 20 9.32 -17.94 -20.74
CA THR A 20 9.03 -18.41 -22.11
C THR A 20 9.69 -17.60 -23.23
N ARG A 21 10.33 -16.46 -22.94
CA ARG A 21 11.15 -15.74 -23.92
C ARG A 21 12.58 -16.24 -23.88
N VAL A 22 13.08 -16.66 -25.04
CA VAL A 22 14.41 -17.29 -25.23
C VAL A 22 15.57 -16.30 -25.04
N ASP A 23 15.31 -15.00 -25.02
CA ASP A 23 16.36 -14.00 -24.79
C ASP A 23 16.49 -13.63 -23.31
N LYS A 24 17.57 -14.14 -22.70
CA LYS A 24 18.11 -13.78 -21.37
C LYS A 24 17.04 -13.58 -20.30
N GLY A 25 16.65 -14.67 -19.65
CA GLY A 25 15.80 -14.67 -18.45
C GLY A 25 16.26 -13.64 -17.43
N ASN A 26 15.60 -12.49 -17.41
CA ASN A 26 15.90 -11.38 -16.53
C ASN A 26 15.51 -11.79 -15.09
N PRO A 27 16.33 -11.56 -14.04
CA PRO A 27 15.99 -11.92 -12.65
C PRO A 27 14.70 -11.29 -12.10
N ILE A 28 14.10 -10.33 -12.80
CA ILE A 28 12.91 -9.56 -12.39
C ILE A 28 11.76 -10.42 -11.83
N PRO A 29 11.35 -11.55 -12.45
CA PRO A 29 10.24 -12.31 -11.91
C PRO A 29 10.60 -13.18 -10.70
N GLY A 30 11.85 -13.67 -10.63
CA GLY A 30 12.35 -14.35 -9.44
C GLY A 30 12.39 -13.40 -8.24
N VAL A 31 12.79 -12.14 -8.48
CA VAL A 31 12.76 -11.07 -7.46
C VAL A 31 11.32 -10.78 -7.06
N ALA A 32 10.38 -10.63 -8.00
CA ALA A 32 8.97 -10.38 -7.69
C ALA A 32 8.35 -11.50 -6.82
N ILE A 33 8.61 -12.76 -7.16
CA ILE A 33 8.17 -13.93 -6.36
C ILE A 33 8.79 -13.88 -4.96
N ALA A 34 10.10 -13.63 -4.85
CA ALA A 34 10.78 -13.54 -3.57
C ALA A 34 10.24 -12.38 -2.71
N THR A 35 9.96 -11.21 -3.29
CA THR A 35 9.39 -10.06 -2.59
C THR A 35 7.96 -10.28 -2.11
N ALA A 36 7.17 -11.12 -2.81
CA ALA A 36 5.82 -11.47 -2.38
C ALA A 36 5.80 -12.54 -1.26
N LEU A 37 6.88 -13.34 -1.14
CA LEU A 37 6.98 -14.45 -0.19
C LEU A 37 7.80 -14.13 1.06
N MET A 38 8.81 -13.26 0.97
CA MET A 38 9.67 -12.91 2.11
C MET A 38 8.91 -12.25 3.27
N PRO A 39 8.07 -11.22 3.07
CA PRO A 39 7.37 -10.55 4.17
C PRO A 39 6.48 -11.49 5.02
N PRO A 40 5.61 -12.36 4.45
CA PRO A 40 4.82 -13.28 5.25
C PRO A 40 5.67 -14.39 5.90
N LEU A 41 6.74 -14.84 5.26
CA LEU A 41 7.66 -15.83 5.84
C LEU A 41 8.42 -15.25 7.06
N CYS A 42 8.93 -14.01 6.95
CA CYS A 42 9.59 -13.31 8.05
C CYS A 42 8.61 -13.02 9.20
N THR A 43 7.37 -12.64 8.90
CA THR A 43 6.32 -12.40 9.91
C THR A 43 5.95 -13.70 10.63
N ALA A 44 5.92 -14.83 9.91
CA ALA A 44 5.74 -16.15 10.53
C ALA A 44 6.93 -16.47 11.45
N GLY A 45 8.18 -16.31 10.99
CA GLY A 45 9.37 -16.50 11.81
C GLY A 45 9.37 -15.65 13.08
N TYR A 46 8.98 -14.38 12.97
CA TYR A 46 8.82 -13.48 14.11
C TYR A 46 7.70 -13.92 15.06
N GLY A 47 6.56 -14.36 14.53
CA GLY A 47 5.44 -14.89 15.33
C GLY A 47 5.82 -16.16 16.10
N LEU A 48 6.67 -17.01 15.51
CA LEU A 48 7.22 -18.20 16.17
C LEU A 48 8.20 -17.80 17.28
N ALA A 49 9.13 -16.88 17.00
CA ALA A 49 10.14 -16.41 17.96
C ALA A 49 9.54 -15.68 19.16
N THR A 50 8.41 -14.98 18.98
CA THR A 50 7.71 -14.25 20.04
C THR A 50 6.66 -15.10 20.79
N GLY A 51 6.52 -16.39 20.46
CA GLY A 51 5.54 -17.29 21.09
C GLY A 51 4.07 -16.98 20.74
N LYS A 52 3.83 -16.08 19.79
CA LYS A 52 2.49 -15.64 19.36
C LYS A 52 1.94 -16.53 18.24
N LEU A 53 1.53 -17.75 18.59
CA LEU A 53 1.06 -18.79 17.66
C LEU A 53 -0.07 -18.33 16.73
N ALA A 54 -0.95 -17.43 17.18
CA ALA A 54 -2.03 -16.88 16.34
C ALA A 54 -1.48 -16.03 15.18
N TYR A 55 -0.45 -15.22 15.43
CA TYR A 55 0.20 -14.40 14.40
C TYR A 55 1.06 -15.26 13.47
N PHE A 56 1.74 -16.27 14.01
CA PHE A 56 2.46 -17.28 13.21
C PHE A 56 1.51 -18.00 12.25
N ALA A 57 0.40 -18.54 12.76
CA ALA A 57 -0.57 -19.27 11.94
C ALA A 57 -1.18 -18.38 10.85
N GLY A 58 -1.52 -17.13 11.18
CA GLY A 58 -2.04 -16.17 10.20
C GLY A 58 -1.03 -15.82 9.09
N ALA A 59 0.24 -15.57 9.46
CA ALA A 59 1.29 -15.24 8.49
C ALA A 59 1.69 -16.45 7.63
N LEU A 60 1.81 -17.64 8.23
CA LEU A 60 2.09 -18.90 7.53
C LEU A 60 0.96 -19.25 6.55
N TYR A 61 -0.28 -19.03 6.97
CA TYR A 61 -1.46 -19.22 6.11
C TYR A 61 -1.39 -18.33 4.87
N LEU A 62 -1.01 -17.06 5.03
CA LEU A 62 -0.88 -16.10 3.94
C LEU A 62 0.28 -16.48 2.99
N TYR A 63 1.39 -16.97 3.53
CA TYR A 63 2.51 -17.53 2.75
C TYR A 63 2.08 -18.74 1.90
N ILE A 64 1.35 -19.69 2.49
CA ILE A 64 0.86 -20.88 1.79
C ILE A 64 -0.06 -20.48 0.63
N ILE A 65 -0.98 -19.55 0.85
CA ILE A 65 -1.86 -19.04 -0.22
C ILE A 65 -1.04 -18.47 -1.37
N ASN A 66 -0.08 -17.57 -1.11
CA ASN A 66 0.75 -16.97 -2.15
C ASN A 66 1.52 -18.03 -2.95
N CYS A 67 2.07 -19.05 -2.28
CA CYS A 67 2.78 -20.16 -2.93
C CYS A 67 1.84 -20.94 -3.88
N VAL A 68 0.63 -21.28 -3.44
CA VAL A 68 -0.29 -22.06 -4.29
C VAL A 68 -0.78 -21.26 -5.48
N PHE A 69 -1.04 -19.96 -5.35
CA PHE A 69 -1.43 -19.12 -6.48
C PHE A 69 -0.34 -19.04 -7.55
N ILE A 70 0.94 -18.96 -7.15
CA ILE A 70 2.08 -19.02 -8.07
C ILE A 70 2.15 -20.38 -8.77
N CYS A 71 1.99 -21.48 -8.03
CA CYS A 71 1.95 -22.82 -8.61
C CYS A 71 0.78 -22.99 -9.59
N LEU A 72 -0.41 -22.49 -9.26
CA LEU A 72 -1.60 -22.55 -10.11
C LEU A 72 -1.42 -21.72 -11.38
N ALA A 73 -0.91 -20.48 -11.26
CA ALA A 73 -0.60 -19.63 -12.41
C ALA A 73 0.40 -20.32 -13.34
N THR A 74 1.46 -20.92 -12.78
CA THR A 74 2.46 -21.67 -13.54
C THR A 74 1.85 -22.87 -14.24
N PHE A 75 0.99 -23.63 -13.56
CA PHE A 75 0.31 -24.79 -14.16
C PHE A 75 -0.60 -24.40 -15.32
N VAL A 76 -1.44 -23.37 -15.13
CA VAL A 76 -2.36 -22.86 -16.16
C VAL A 76 -1.57 -22.43 -17.38
N ILE A 77 -0.49 -21.68 -17.20
CA ILE A 77 0.33 -21.20 -18.31
C ILE A 77 1.07 -22.35 -19.01
N VAL A 78 1.67 -23.29 -18.28
CA VAL A 78 2.36 -24.45 -18.89
C VAL A 78 1.39 -25.25 -19.74
N LYS A 79 0.15 -25.42 -19.26
CA LYS A 79 -0.93 -26.10 -20.00
C LYS A 79 -1.41 -25.27 -21.20
N TYR A 80 -1.49 -23.95 -21.06
CA TYR A 80 -1.89 -23.03 -22.13
C TYR A 80 -0.85 -22.95 -23.27
N LEU A 81 0.44 -22.81 -22.92
CA LEU A 81 1.56 -22.76 -23.86
C LEU A 81 1.88 -24.11 -24.53
N ARG A 82 1.17 -25.19 -24.16
CA ARG A 82 1.38 -26.55 -24.72
C ARG A 82 2.86 -26.92 -24.82
N TYR A 83 3.64 -26.64 -23.78
CA TYR A 83 5.08 -26.89 -23.78
C TYR A 83 5.37 -28.32 -24.27
N PRO A 84 6.27 -28.50 -25.25
CA PRO A 84 6.57 -29.82 -25.76
C PRO A 84 7.07 -30.67 -24.61
N LYS A 85 6.39 -31.80 -24.37
CA LYS A 85 6.82 -32.78 -23.38
C LYS A 85 8.21 -33.23 -23.81
N MET A 86 9.19 -33.16 -22.91
CA MET A 86 10.49 -33.77 -23.17
C MET A 86 10.24 -35.25 -23.46
N HIS A 87 10.44 -35.66 -24.71
CA HIS A 87 10.25 -37.04 -25.15
C HIS A 87 11.26 -37.90 -24.40
N TYR A 88 10.83 -38.46 -23.28
CA TYR A 88 11.56 -39.54 -22.63
C TYR A 88 11.42 -40.77 -23.52
N VAL A 89 12.54 -41.45 -23.79
CA VAL A 89 12.61 -42.66 -24.62
C VAL A 89 11.66 -43.77 -24.13
N ASP A 90 11.15 -43.65 -22.91
CA ASP A 90 10.34 -44.63 -22.19
C ASP A 90 8.93 -44.07 -21.85
N LYS A 91 7.93 -44.41 -22.68
CA LYS A 91 6.53 -43.91 -22.57
C LYS A 91 5.88 -44.19 -21.22
N GLN A 92 6.31 -45.23 -20.51
CA GLN A 92 5.78 -45.56 -19.17
C GLN A 92 6.31 -44.61 -18.08
N LYS A 93 7.59 -44.21 -18.17
CA LYS A 93 8.19 -43.23 -17.25
C LYS A 93 7.59 -41.84 -17.46
N GLU A 94 7.37 -41.44 -18.72
CA GLU A 94 6.70 -40.18 -19.06
C GLU A 94 5.29 -40.10 -18.46
N LYS A 95 4.49 -41.18 -18.58
CA LYS A 95 3.14 -41.24 -18.01
C LYS A 95 3.15 -41.19 -16.48
N ARG A 96 4.07 -41.92 -15.82
CA ARG A 96 4.21 -41.87 -14.36
C ARG A 96 4.61 -40.48 -13.87
N ILE A 97 5.59 -39.84 -14.50
CA ILE A 97 6.04 -38.49 -14.14
C ILE A 97 4.91 -37.48 -14.32
N SER A 98 4.21 -37.52 -15.45
CA SER A 98 3.06 -36.63 -15.71
C SER A 98 1.91 -36.85 -14.72
N GLN A 99 1.63 -38.10 -14.34
CA GLN A 99 0.63 -38.42 -13.32
C GLN A 99 1.06 -37.95 -11.93
N SER A 100 2.32 -38.16 -11.53
CA SER A 100 2.86 -37.67 -10.25
C SER A 100 2.78 -36.15 -10.14
N ILE A 101 3.18 -35.42 -11.18
CA ILE A 101 3.07 -33.95 -11.22
C ILE A 101 1.61 -33.50 -11.09
N THR A 102 0.69 -34.18 -11.79
CA THR A 102 -0.74 -33.86 -11.73
C THR A 102 -1.33 -34.12 -10.34
N ILE A 103 -0.96 -35.24 -9.70
CA ILE A 103 -1.43 -35.59 -8.35
C ILE A 103 -0.91 -34.60 -7.31
N ILE A 104 0.39 -34.28 -7.34
CA ILE A 104 1.00 -33.30 -6.43
C ILE A 104 0.33 -31.94 -6.59
N THR A 105 0.08 -31.52 -7.85
CA THR A 105 -0.62 -30.26 -8.15
C THR A 105 -2.04 -30.27 -7.60
N LEU A 106 -2.79 -31.35 -7.78
CA LEU A 106 -4.17 -31.48 -7.29
C LEU A 106 -4.22 -31.42 -5.76
N ILE A 107 -3.30 -32.11 -5.09
CA ILE A 107 -3.15 -32.11 -3.62
C ILE A 107 -2.84 -30.71 -3.09
N LEU A 108 -2.10 -29.89 -3.84
CA LEU A 108 -1.78 -28.52 -3.43
C LEU A 108 -2.94 -27.54 -3.70
N VAL A 109 -3.59 -27.65 -4.86
CA VAL A 109 -4.60 -26.70 -5.34
C VAL A 109 -5.93 -26.85 -4.61
N LEU A 110 -6.41 -28.08 -4.39
CA LEU A 110 -7.71 -28.32 -3.75
C LEU A 110 -7.84 -27.71 -2.34
N PRO A 111 -6.94 -27.98 -1.38
CA PRO A 111 -7.03 -27.37 -0.05
C PRO A 111 -6.87 -25.86 -0.12
N SER A 112 -6.04 -25.33 -1.02
CA SER A 112 -5.86 -23.88 -1.16
C SER A 112 -7.12 -23.17 -1.65
N LEU A 113 -7.84 -23.72 -2.62
CA LEU A 113 -9.13 -23.19 -3.08
C LEU A 113 -10.14 -23.16 -1.92
N TYR A 114 -10.21 -24.24 -1.15
CA TYR A 114 -11.06 -24.31 0.05
C TYR A 114 -10.67 -23.23 1.07
N PHE A 115 -9.37 -23.08 1.36
CA PHE A 115 -8.88 -22.08 2.29
C PHE A 115 -9.16 -20.66 1.80
N ALA A 116 -8.85 -20.33 0.54
CA ALA A 116 -9.12 -19.03 -0.04
C ALA A 116 -10.62 -18.70 0.03
N TYR A 117 -11.49 -19.67 -0.25
CA TYR A 117 -12.92 -19.51 -0.08
C TYR A 117 -13.30 -19.20 1.38
N ARG A 118 -12.73 -19.94 2.35
CA ARG A 118 -12.98 -19.69 3.78
C ARG A 118 -12.53 -18.28 4.19
N LEU A 119 -11.36 -17.83 3.76
CA LEU A 119 -10.84 -16.49 4.04
C LEU A 119 -11.76 -15.41 3.46
N LEU A 120 -12.21 -15.57 2.22
CA LEU A 120 -13.14 -14.63 1.60
C LEU A 120 -14.46 -14.54 2.40
N GLN A 121 -14.95 -15.67 2.89
CA GLN A 121 -16.16 -15.68 3.74
C GLN A 121 -15.92 -15.00 5.08
N GLU A 122 -14.78 -15.25 5.74
CA GLU A 122 -14.39 -14.54 6.98
C GLU A 122 -14.28 -13.02 6.75
N ARG A 123 -13.67 -12.59 5.64
CA ARG A 123 -13.54 -11.16 5.28
C ARG A 123 -14.89 -10.50 5.00
N LYS A 124 -15.75 -11.15 4.21
CA LYS A 124 -17.12 -10.66 3.95
C LYS A 124 -17.90 -10.53 5.26
N TYR A 125 -17.75 -11.50 6.15
CA TYR A 125 -18.42 -11.48 7.44
C TYR A 125 -17.92 -10.35 8.35
N THR A 126 -16.60 -10.15 8.48
CA THR A 126 -16.04 -9.01 9.22
C THR A 126 -16.47 -7.67 8.63
N TYR A 127 -16.54 -7.55 7.30
CA TYR A 127 -17.03 -6.35 6.65
C TYR A 127 -18.49 -6.05 7.00
N LYS A 128 -19.38 -7.06 6.98
CA LYS A 128 -20.77 -6.91 7.41
C LYS A 128 -20.90 -6.42 8.85
N VAL A 129 -20.08 -6.97 9.77
CA VAL A 129 -20.06 -6.55 11.17
C VAL A 129 -19.63 -5.09 11.30
N HIS A 130 -18.59 -4.69 10.56
CA HIS A 130 -18.12 -3.32 10.55
C HIS A 130 -19.17 -2.35 9.98
N ASP A 131 -19.84 -2.73 8.89
CA ASP A 131 -20.92 -1.96 8.27
C ASP A 131 -22.12 -1.79 9.22
N PHE A 132 -22.51 -2.86 9.92
CA PHE A 132 -23.52 -2.80 10.98
C PHE A 132 -23.11 -1.83 12.09
N ILE A 133 -21.87 -1.92 12.60
CA ILE A 133 -21.39 -1.02 13.65
C ILE A 133 -21.41 0.43 13.16
N GLN A 134 -20.99 0.68 11.92
CA GLN A 134 -20.96 2.02 11.37
C GLN A 134 -22.38 2.62 11.24
N GLN A 135 -23.30 1.91 10.61
CA GLN A 135 -24.65 2.44 10.32
C GLN A 135 -25.57 2.45 11.55
N GLU A 136 -25.54 1.39 12.37
CA GLU A 136 -26.46 1.26 13.50
C GLU A 136 -25.91 1.87 14.80
N LEU A 137 -24.58 2.03 14.92
CA LEU A 137 -23.97 2.57 16.14
C LEU A 137 -23.33 3.94 15.90
N THR A 138 -22.30 4.02 15.04
CA THR A 138 -21.51 5.25 14.86
C THR A 138 -22.34 6.40 14.31
N GLU A 139 -23.10 6.18 13.23
CA GLU A 139 -23.94 7.21 12.59
C GLU A 139 -25.09 7.69 13.49
N LYS A 140 -25.55 6.84 14.40
CA LYS A 140 -26.55 7.19 15.42
C LYS A 140 -25.94 7.88 16.65
N GLY A 141 -24.64 8.18 16.63
CA GLY A 141 -23.92 8.92 17.67
C GLY A 141 -23.40 8.05 18.82
N TYR A 142 -23.41 6.72 18.69
CA TYR A 142 -22.86 5.82 19.71
C TYR A 142 -21.38 5.55 19.43
N THR A 143 -20.50 6.21 20.18
CA THR A 143 -19.04 5.99 20.08
C THR A 143 -18.66 4.63 20.66
N VAL A 144 -18.33 3.68 19.77
CA VAL A 144 -17.75 2.38 20.13
C VAL A 144 -16.27 2.57 20.45
N ILE A 145 -15.87 2.19 21.65
CA ILE A 145 -14.48 2.30 22.12
C ILE A 145 -13.76 0.96 22.02
N TYR A 146 -14.49 -0.13 22.21
CA TYR A 146 -13.93 -1.48 22.16
C TYR A 146 -14.82 -2.36 21.28
N GLU A 147 -14.19 -3.02 20.32
CA GLU A 147 -14.81 -3.99 19.41
C GLU A 147 -13.97 -5.26 19.43
N LYS A 148 -14.60 -6.40 19.77
CA LYS A 148 -13.95 -7.71 19.66
C LYS A 148 -14.89 -8.73 19.06
N LEU A 149 -14.52 -9.20 17.87
CA LEU A 149 -15.23 -10.25 17.16
C LEU A 149 -14.56 -11.61 17.36
N LEU A 150 -15.17 -12.46 18.18
CA LEU A 150 -14.75 -13.84 18.43
C LEU A 150 -15.45 -14.77 17.43
N GLN A 151 -14.72 -15.14 16.37
CA GLN A 151 -15.24 -15.99 15.30
C GLN A 151 -15.08 -17.50 15.57
N ASN A 152 -14.31 -17.88 16.60
CA ASN A 152 -14.03 -19.28 16.95
C ASN A 152 -15.12 -19.94 17.81
N THR A 153 -16.16 -19.20 18.21
CA THR A 153 -17.28 -19.73 18.98
C THR A 153 -18.48 -19.99 18.07
N SER A 154 -19.32 -20.96 18.42
CA SER A 154 -20.63 -21.19 17.80
C SER A 154 -21.70 -21.11 18.89
N PRO A 155 -22.55 -20.08 18.93
CA PRO A 155 -22.59 -18.91 18.04
C PRO A 155 -21.32 -18.03 18.12
N LYS A 156 -21.04 -17.28 17.05
CA LYS A 156 -19.96 -16.26 17.05
C LYS A 156 -20.28 -15.22 18.10
N ARG A 157 -19.29 -14.53 18.68
CA ARG A 157 -19.56 -13.50 19.70
C ARG A 157 -19.00 -12.16 19.26
N LEU A 158 -19.86 -11.14 19.25
CA LEU A 158 -19.50 -9.74 19.02
C LEU A 158 -19.57 -9.01 20.36
N GLU A 159 -18.40 -8.63 20.89
CA GLU A 159 -18.30 -7.86 22.12
C GLU A 159 -18.09 -6.38 21.79
N LEU A 160 -18.97 -5.52 22.31
CA LEU A 160 -18.89 -4.07 22.13
C LEU A 160 -18.86 -3.36 23.48
N ALA A 161 -18.11 -2.27 23.56
CA ALA A 161 -18.20 -1.34 24.68
C ALA A 161 -18.27 0.11 24.20
N PHE A 162 -19.02 0.92 24.94
CA PHE A 162 -19.37 2.29 24.60
C PHE A 162 -18.92 3.23 25.72
N LEU A 163 -18.59 4.48 25.38
CA LEU A 163 -18.09 5.45 26.35
C LEU A 163 -19.14 5.86 27.39
N THR A 164 -20.34 6.16 26.90
CA THR A 164 -21.35 6.92 27.67
C THR A 164 -22.71 6.25 27.64
N LYS A 165 -23.00 5.45 26.59
CA LYS A 165 -24.30 4.82 26.40
C LYS A 165 -24.31 3.43 27.05
N THR A 166 -25.24 3.23 27.98
CA THR A 166 -25.70 1.91 28.39
C THR A 166 -26.92 1.52 27.57
N PHE A 167 -26.97 0.25 27.18
CA PHE A 167 -28.08 -0.32 26.40
C PHE A 167 -28.93 -1.20 27.31
N SER A 168 -30.24 -0.98 27.27
CA SER A 168 -31.25 -1.83 27.90
C SER A 168 -31.44 -3.13 27.13
N SER A 169 -31.97 -4.18 27.77
CA SER A 169 -32.24 -5.47 27.11
C SER A 169 -33.15 -5.35 25.88
N ARG A 170 -34.04 -4.35 25.84
CA ARG A 170 -34.92 -4.10 24.68
C ARG A 170 -34.17 -3.48 23.51
N GLU A 171 -33.24 -2.55 23.77
CA GLU A 171 -32.39 -1.97 22.75
C GLU A 171 -31.42 -3.03 22.18
N ILE A 172 -30.85 -3.87 23.03
CA ILE A 172 -30.00 -5.01 22.61
C ILE A 172 -30.79 -5.95 21.69
N ALA A 173 -32.01 -6.34 22.07
CA ALA A 173 -32.86 -7.19 21.23
C ALA A 173 -33.27 -6.52 19.90
N THR A 174 -33.20 -5.19 19.80
CA THR A 174 -33.43 -4.45 18.55
C THR A 174 -32.16 -4.45 17.69
N LEU A 175 -30.99 -4.26 18.28
CA LEU A 175 -29.70 -4.38 17.62
C LEU A 175 -29.46 -5.80 17.08
N GLU A 176 -29.81 -6.85 17.85
CA GLU A 176 -29.72 -8.25 17.39
C GLU A 176 -30.63 -8.52 16.18
N ARG A 177 -31.80 -7.87 16.11
CA ARG A 177 -32.67 -7.93 14.93
C ARG A 177 -32.08 -7.18 13.74
N ALA A 178 -31.47 -6.02 13.97
CA ALA A 178 -30.75 -5.29 12.93
C ALA A 178 -29.57 -6.11 12.40
N MET A 179 -28.76 -6.75 13.27
CA MET A 179 -27.67 -7.64 12.87
C MET A 179 -28.11 -8.72 11.87
N LYS A 180 -29.28 -9.34 12.10
CA LYS A 180 -29.86 -10.32 11.16
C LYS A 180 -30.15 -9.70 9.79
N THR A 181 -30.60 -8.45 9.74
CA THR A 181 -30.88 -7.71 8.49
C THR A 181 -29.61 -7.46 7.68
N PHE A 182 -28.48 -7.20 8.36
CA PHE A 182 -27.14 -7.10 7.73
C PHE A 182 -26.54 -8.47 7.34
N GLY A 183 -27.29 -9.56 7.53
CA GLY A 183 -26.84 -10.93 7.25
C GLY A 183 -25.72 -11.38 8.20
N ILE A 184 -25.74 -10.88 9.44
CA ILE A 184 -24.92 -11.32 10.57
C ILE A 184 -25.77 -12.28 11.39
N GLU A 185 -25.77 -13.54 10.98
CA GLU A 185 -26.53 -14.61 11.64
C GLU A 185 -25.65 -15.39 12.62
N ASN A 186 -26.28 -16.13 13.54
CA ASN A 186 -25.60 -16.99 14.51
C ASN A 186 -24.52 -16.26 15.33
N THR A 187 -24.86 -15.06 15.81
CA THR A 187 -23.92 -14.18 16.52
C THR A 187 -24.56 -13.58 17.75
N ASP A 188 -23.94 -13.78 18.90
CA ASP A 188 -24.35 -13.21 20.17
C ASP A 188 -23.72 -11.82 20.34
N LEU A 189 -24.56 -10.82 20.57
CA LEU A 189 -24.14 -9.46 20.88
C LEU A 189 -23.96 -9.31 22.39
N VAL A 190 -22.73 -9.07 22.85
CA VAL A 190 -22.40 -8.89 24.26
C VAL A 190 -21.92 -7.47 24.48
N ILE A 191 -22.73 -6.65 25.16
CA ILE A 191 -22.34 -5.27 25.49
C ILE A 191 -21.70 -5.25 26.87
N ARG A 192 -20.41 -4.91 26.93
CA ARG A 192 -19.66 -4.78 28.19
C ARG A 192 -19.81 -3.36 28.71
N GLN A 193 -20.42 -3.19 29.88
CA GLN A 193 -20.78 -1.86 30.41
C GLN A 193 -20.10 -1.50 31.74
N ASP A 194 -19.64 -2.47 32.55
CA ASP A 194 -19.32 -2.17 33.96
C ASP A 194 -18.25 -3.08 34.60
N SER A 195 -17.05 -3.16 34.02
CA SER A 195 -15.92 -3.85 34.68
C SER A 195 -14.66 -3.00 34.76
N LEU A 196 -13.94 -3.06 35.88
CA LEU A 196 -12.62 -2.44 36.07
C LEU A 196 -11.61 -2.86 34.98
N ASP A 197 -11.72 -4.11 34.53
CA ASP A 197 -10.90 -4.68 33.45
C ASP A 197 -11.21 -4.06 32.07
N LEU A 198 -12.40 -3.50 31.89
CA LEU A 198 -12.77 -2.78 30.68
C LEU A 198 -12.00 -1.46 30.56
N LYS A 199 -11.83 -0.73 31.68
CA LYS A 199 -11.09 0.55 31.68
C LYS A 199 -9.63 0.36 31.28
N SER A 200 -8.95 -0.65 31.83
CA SER A 200 -7.55 -0.96 31.48
C SER A 200 -7.41 -1.39 30.02
N THR A 201 -8.33 -2.23 29.53
CA THR A 201 -8.34 -2.69 28.13
C THR A 201 -8.58 -1.52 27.16
N ILE A 202 -9.54 -0.65 27.48
CA ILE A 202 -9.82 0.58 26.72
C ILE A 202 -8.61 1.51 26.68
N LEU A 203 -7.98 1.78 27.83
CA LEU A 203 -6.81 2.66 27.93
C LEU A 203 -5.65 2.13 27.09
N ASN A 204 -5.41 0.82 27.11
CA ASN A 204 -4.37 0.20 26.30
C ASN A 204 -4.62 0.35 24.79
N GLU A 205 -5.87 0.18 24.35
CA GLU A 205 -6.22 0.31 22.94
C GLU A 205 -6.17 1.77 22.45
N ILE A 206 -6.62 2.72 23.27
CA ILE A 206 -6.49 4.16 22.99
C ILE A 206 -5.02 4.56 22.89
N ASN A 207 -4.17 4.09 23.81
CA ASN A 207 -2.74 4.36 23.77
C ASN A 207 -2.10 3.83 22.48
N GLN A 208 -2.42 2.60 22.06
CA GLN A 208 -1.92 2.02 20.81
C GLN A 208 -2.40 2.77 19.56
N ARG A 209 -3.65 3.23 19.53
CA ARG A 209 -4.16 4.05 18.41
C ARG A 209 -3.49 5.42 18.38
N THR A 210 -3.32 6.06 19.53
CA THR A 210 -2.68 7.38 19.66
C THR A 210 -1.23 7.34 19.20
N THR A 211 -0.46 6.30 19.55
CA THR A 211 0.93 6.16 19.07
C THR A 211 1.01 6.03 17.55
N SER A 212 0.13 5.22 16.93
CA SER A 212 0.10 5.06 15.47
C SER A 212 -0.31 6.34 14.72
N VAL A 213 -1.23 7.13 15.28
CA VAL A 213 -1.63 8.42 14.68
C VAL A 213 -0.48 9.44 14.76
N ASN A 214 0.21 9.52 15.90
CA ASN A 214 1.34 10.43 16.06
C ASN A 214 2.49 10.16 15.07
N GLU A 215 2.81 8.90 14.77
CA GLU A 215 3.83 8.55 13.78
C GLU A 215 3.48 9.05 12.36
N LYS A 216 2.20 8.94 11.97
CA LYS A 216 1.71 9.43 10.68
C LYS A 216 1.79 10.95 10.58
N ASP A 217 1.40 11.66 11.64
CA ASP A 217 1.47 13.12 11.69
C ASP A 217 2.91 13.63 11.63
N LEU A 218 3.85 12.95 12.31
CA LEU A 218 5.28 13.25 12.20
C LEU A 218 5.78 13.06 10.77
N THR A 219 5.36 11.99 10.10
CA THR A 219 5.71 11.70 8.71
C THR A 219 5.15 12.77 7.76
N ILE A 220 3.88 13.17 7.93
CA ILE A 220 3.23 14.20 7.12
C ILE A 220 3.95 15.54 7.30
N ARG A 221 4.29 15.93 8.53
CA ARG A 221 5.05 17.16 8.79
C ARG A 221 6.43 17.12 8.15
N ALA A 222 7.14 16.00 8.25
CA ALA A 222 8.46 15.85 7.63
C ALA A 222 8.37 15.95 6.09
N LEU A 223 7.35 15.33 5.48
CA LEU A 223 7.11 15.41 4.04
C LEU A 223 6.75 16.84 3.61
N ASN A 224 5.84 17.51 4.32
CA ASN A 224 5.46 18.90 4.02
C ASN A 224 6.65 19.85 4.15
N ASN A 225 7.49 19.69 5.17
CA ASN A 225 8.72 20.48 5.31
C ASN A 225 9.69 20.23 4.14
N ARG A 226 9.81 18.97 3.69
CA ARG A 226 10.63 18.65 2.52
C ARG A 226 10.05 19.24 1.24
N LEU A 227 8.73 19.23 1.06
CA LEU A 227 8.05 19.83 -0.10
C LEU A 227 8.14 21.35 -0.10
N ALA A 228 8.02 21.99 1.07
CA ALA A 228 8.18 23.43 1.22
C ALA A 228 9.56 23.91 0.75
N LYS A 229 10.59 23.08 0.91
CA LYS A 229 11.93 23.35 0.36
C LYS A 229 11.94 23.52 -1.16
N TYR A 230 11.07 22.82 -1.90
CA TYR A 230 11.04 22.87 -3.37
C TYR A 230 10.07 23.92 -3.95
N ASN A 231 9.17 24.48 -3.14
CA ASN A 231 8.29 25.58 -3.55
C ASN A 231 9.03 26.93 -3.42
N VAL A 232 9.91 27.21 -4.38
CA VAL A 232 10.73 28.43 -4.40
C VAL A 232 9.96 29.63 -4.99
N ILE A 233 8.91 29.37 -5.78
CA ILE A 233 8.08 30.41 -6.38
C ILE A 233 6.99 30.81 -5.39
N ASP A 234 7.17 31.97 -4.73
CA ASP A 234 6.11 32.67 -4.00
C ASP A 234 5.29 33.52 -5.00
N ASP A 235 3.98 33.65 -4.79
CA ASP A 235 3.06 34.41 -5.66
C ASP A 235 3.51 35.87 -5.86
N LYS A 236 4.24 36.41 -4.88
CA LYS A 236 4.86 37.75 -4.93
C LYS A 236 6.03 37.85 -5.91
N LEU A 237 6.85 36.79 -6.00
CA LEU A 237 7.99 36.77 -6.91
C LEU A 237 7.49 36.83 -8.36
N GLY A 238 6.43 36.08 -8.66
CA GLY A 238 5.88 36.05 -10.01
C GLY A 238 5.22 37.34 -10.45
N SER A 239 4.48 37.99 -9.54
CA SER A 239 3.88 39.30 -9.81
C SER A 239 4.96 40.38 -10.06
N ASN A 240 6.04 40.38 -9.28
CA ASN A 240 7.12 41.35 -9.44
C ASN A 240 7.94 41.12 -10.71
N MET A 241 8.15 39.86 -11.12
CA MET A 241 8.87 39.53 -12.35
C MET A 241 8.17 40.11 -13.58
N ALA A 242 6.85 39.92 -13.69
CA ALA A 242 6.06 40.44 -14.80
C ALA A 242 6.05 41.98 -14.88
N ILE A 243 6.15 42.66 -13.73
CA ILE A 243 6.18 44.13 -13.65
C ILE A 243 7.58 44.68 -14.00
N LEU A 244 8.64 44.06 -13.47
CA LEU A 244 10.01 44.58 -13.57
C LEU A 244 10.73 44.17 -14.86
N PHE A 245 10.31 43.06 -15.47
CA PHE A 245 10.91 42.45 -16.66
C PHE A 245 9.82 41.97 -17.64
N PRO A 246 9.04 42.88 -18.23
CA PRO A 246 7.96 42.53 -19.17
C PRO A 246 8.45 41.82 -20.44
N GLU A 247 9.76 41.85 -20.72
CA GLU A 247 10.37 41.18 -21.87
C GLU A 247 10.54 39.66 -21.66
N VAL A 248 10.42 39.18 -20.41
CA VAL A 248 10.44 37.75 -20.07
C VAL A 248 9.04 37.17 -20.23
N ASP A 249 8.86 36.32 -21.24
CA ASP A 249 7.58 35.72 -21.59
C ASP A 249 7.22 34.55 -20.67
N ASN A 250 8.19 33.66 -20.43
CA ASN A 250 8.02 32.51 -19.55
C ASN A 250 9.27 32.32 -18.68
N TYR A 251 9.07 31.92 -17.43
CA TYR A 251 10.14 31.54 -16.53
C TYR A 251 9.76 30.35 -15.64
N SER A 252 10.76 29.61 -15.17
CA SER A 252 10.62 28.56 -14.18
C SER A 252 11.79 28.61 -13.21
N LEU A 253 11.51 28.25 -11.96
CA LEU A 253 12.48 28.27 -10.87
C LEU A 253 12.41 26.92 -10.16
N GLY A 254 13.55 26.27 -9.96
CA GLY A 254 13.59 25.00 -9.24
C GLY A 254 14.94 24.77 -8.57
N ILE A 255 14.91 24.11 -7.41
CA ILE A 255 16.14 23.64 -6.75
C ILE A 255 16.60 22.38 -7.47
N GLN A 256 17.83 22.42 -7.98
CA GLN A 256 18.47 21.32 -8.66
C GLN A 256 19.64 20.80 -7.82
N ASN A 257 19.76 19.47 -7.76
CA ASN A 257 20.88 18.81 -7.12
C ASN A 257 22.01 18.64 -8.14
N ARG A 258 23.16 19.27 -7.89
CA ARG A 258 24.38 19.02 -8.65
C ARG A 258 25.20 17.96 -7.95
N TYR A 259 25.45 16.86 -8.66
CA TYR A 259 26.37 15.83 -8.22
C TYR A 259 27.79 16.25 -8.59
N VAL A 260 28.58 16.66 -7.61
CA VAL A 260 30.01 16.96 -7.80
C VAL A 260 30.80 15.80 -7.18
N THR A 261 31.52 15.06 -8.02
CA THR A 261 32.43 13.93 -7.72
C THR A 261 32.20 13.19 -6.39
N THR A 262 31.70 11.96 -6.51
CA THR A 262 31.65 10.84 -5.56
C THR A 262 31.01 11.04 -4.18
N ASP A 263 30.98 12.24 -3.58
CA ASP A 263 30.43 12.40 -2.21
C ASP A 263 29.92 13.81 -1.85
N SER A 264 29.71 14.71 -2.82
CA SER A 264 29.17 16.06 -2.54
C SER A 264 27.95 16.38 -3.41
N LEU A 265 26.81 16.53 -2.73
CA LEU A 265 25.59 17.10 -3.28
C LEU A 265 25.60 18.60 -2.98
N THR A 266 25.65 19.42 -4.02
CA THR A 266 25.43 20.87 -3.89
C THR A 266 24.10 21.23 -4.51
N GLU A 267 23.28 21.97 -3.77
CA GLU A 267 21.99 22.48 -4.24
C GLU A 267 22.20 23.85 -4.88
N TYR A 268 21.57 24.08 -6.03
CA TYR A 268 21.52 25.37 -6.68
C TYR A 268 20.11 25.65 -7.21
N ILE A 269 19.78 26.93 -7.32
CA ILE A 269 18.52 27.39 -7.89
C ILE A 269 18.74 27.58 -9.39
N ALA A 270 18.10 26.75 -10.20
CA ALA A 270 18.06 26.93 -11.65
C ALA A 270 16.91 27.88 -11.99
N PHE A 271 17.25 29.04 -12.56
CA PHE A 271 16.28 29.96 -13.13
C PHE A 271 16.33 29.84 -14.66
N ILE A 272 15.27 29.29 -15.22
CA ILE A 272 15.13 29.08 -16.66
C ILE A 272 14.14 30.11 -17.19
N TYR A 273 14.52 30.91 -18.17
CA TYR A 273 13.64 31.94 -18.73
C TYR A 273 13.72 32.01 -20.26
N SER A 274 12.63 32.45 -20.89
CA SER A 274 12.54 32.77 -22.32
C SER A 274 12.11 34.22 -22.51
N ALA A 275 12.76 34.94 -23.42
CA ALA A 275 12.45 36.31 -23.76
C ALA A 275 12.21 36.42 -25.27
N ASN A 276 11.22 37.22 -25.67
CA ASN A 276 10.80 37.38 -27.07
C ASN A 276 11.83 38.14 -27.91
N GLU A 277 12.62 39.01 -27.28
CA GLU A 277 13.71 39.76 -27.90
C GLU A 277 15.05 39.48 -27.21
N MET A 278 16.16 39.82 -27.87
CA MET A 278 17.48 39.71 -27.25
C MET A 278 17.60 40.77 -26.16
N LEU A 279 17.57 40.34 -24.89
CA LEU A 279 17.84 41.20 -23.75
C LEU A 279 19.15 41.96 -23.98
N THR A 280 19.12 43.27 -23.80
CA THR A 280 20.30 44.13 -23.82
C THR A 280 21.20 43.74 -22.64
N GLU A 281 22.53 43.93 -22.76
CA GLU A 281 23.47 43.62 -21.65
C GLU A 281 23.08 44.31 -20.33
N GLU A 282 22.48 45.49 -20.38
CA GLU A 282 21.98 46.20 -19.21
C GLU A 282 20.77 45.50 -18.54
N GLN A 283 19.85 44.97 -19.34
CA GLN A 283 18.66 44.27 -18.85
C GLN A 283 19.01 42.92 -18.23
N ASP A 284 19.92 42.16 -18.86
CA ASP A 284 20.38 40.87 -18.31
C ASP A 284 21.13 41.07 -16.99
N ASN A 285 22.00 42.09 -16.91
CA ASN A 285 22.68 42.43 -15.66
C ASN A 285 21.70 42.84 -14.55
N LYS A 286 20.66 43.61 -14.87
CA LYS A 286 19.62 44.00 -13.91
C LYS A 286 18.81 42.80 -13.39
N LEU A 287 18.45 41.86 -14.28
CA LEU A 287 17.75 40.62 -13.93
C LEU A 287 18.60 39.75 -13.00
N GLN A 288 19.88 39.56 -13.33
CA GLN A 288 20.79 38.79 -12.51
C GLN A 288 20.99 39.41 -11.11
N GLN A 289 21.13 40.73 -11.02
CA GLN A 289 21.27 41.43 -9.74
C GLN A 289 19.99 41.32 -8.89
N TRP A 290 18.83 41.47 -9.53
CA TRP A 290 17.54 41.35 -8.83
C TRP A 290 17.32 39.94 -8.29
N MET A 291 17.58 38.90 -9.10
CA MET A 291 17.48 37.50 -8.66
C MET A 291 18.46 37.17 -7.53
N LYS A 292 19.70 37.67 -7.59
CA LYS A 292 20.67 37.55 -6.47
C LYS A 292 20.21 38.25 -5.19
N SER A 293 19.44 39.33 -5.30
CA SER A 293 18.83 39.98 -4.14
C SER A 293 17.68 39.19 -3.53
N GLN A 294 16.93 38.41 -4.32
CA GLN A 294 15.85 37.55 -3.82
C GLN A 294 16.38 36.28 -3.15
N PHE A 295 17.52 35.76 -3.63
CA PHE A 295 18.15 34.54 -3.11
C PHE A 295 19.61 34.79 -2.70
N PRO A 296 19.85 35.52 -1.60
CA PRO A 296 21.19 36.01 -1.23
C PRO A 296 22.16 34.92 -0.73
N GLN A 297 21.66 33.74 -0.35
CA GLN A 297 22.44 32.63 0.19
C GLN A 297 22.53 31.42 -0.75
N ASP A 298 21.89 31.50 -1.92
CA ASP A 298 21.76 30.38 -2.84
C ASP A 298 22.64 30.56 -4.07
N SER A 299 23.18 29.45 -4.57
CA SER A 299 23.85 29.44 -5.88
C SER A 299 22.79 29.53 -6.97
N LEU A 300 22.81 30.58 -7.78
CA LEU A 300 21.86 30.81 -8.87
C LEU A 300 22.52 30.49 -10.22
N GLU A 301 21.85 29.69 -11.04
CA GLU A 301 22.23 29.43 -12.42
C GLU A 301 21.14 29.91 -13.38
N PHE A 302 21.53 30.74 -14.34
CA PHE A 302 20.62 31.36 -15.31
C PHE A 302 20.70 30.60 -16.64
N ILE A 303 19.58 30.02 -17.07
CA ILE A 303 19.50 29.28 -18.32
C ILE A 303 18.49 29.98 -19.22
N ARG A 304 18.99 30.65 -20.25
CA ARG A 304 18.14 31.25 -21.26
C ARG A 304 17.74 30.21 -22.30
N LYS A 305 16.45 30.00 -22.49
CA LYS A 305 15.91 29.19 -23.60
C LYS A 305 15.63 30.11 -24.79
N THR A 306 16.20 29.80 -25.95
CA THR A 306 15.82 30.47 -27.20
C THR A 306 14.40 30.02 -27.59
N SER A 307 13.54 30.94 -28.02
CA SER A 307 12.11 30.70 -28.27
C SER A 307 11.81 29.78 -29.49
N GLY A 308 12.72 28.88 -29.84
CA GLY A 308 12.63 28.00 -31.02
C GLY A 308 12.70 26.50 -30.74
N GLU A 309 12.87 26.05 -29.49
CA GLU A 309 12.80 24.62 -29.13
C GLU A 309 11.56 24.33 -28.29
N GLU A 310 10.39 24.48 -28.91
CA GLU A 310 9.27 23.59 -28.64
C GLU A 310 9.57 22.27 -29.37
N ARG A 311 10.05 21.26 -28.62
CA ARG A 311 9.90 19.87 -29.06
C ARG A 311 8.71 19.28 -28.30
N PRO A 312 7.83 18.54 -29.01
CA PRO A 312 6.52 18.11 -28.52
C PRO A 312 6.59 17.15 -27.33
#